data_AF-A0A6B3GHI2-F1
#
_entry.id   AF-A0A6B3GHI2-F1
#
_cell.length_a   1.000
_cell.length_b   1.000
_cell.length_c   1.000
_cell.angle_alpha   90.00
_cell.angle_beta   90.00
_cell.angle_gamma   90.00
#
_symmetry.space_group_name_H-M   'P 1'
#
loop_
_entity.id
_entity.type
_entity.pdbx_description
1 polymer ?
#
loop_
_entity_poly.entity_id
_entity_poly.type
_entity_poly.pdbx_seq_one_letter_code
_entity_poly.pdbx_strand_id
1 'polypeptide(L)' 'TGSLAEAGAGRLTRFAEGLTADGLPEPAVFCHSYGSVVCGIAAHRLPATDLVVLGSPGMRADDAAGLRTKARVWAA' A
#
# COMPACT_ATOMS: atom_id res chain seq x y z
N THR A 1 -1.39 14.58 12.20
CA THR A 1 -0.17 13.74 12.34
C THR A 1 -0.01 12.72 11.19
N GLY A 2 -0.33 13.07 9.93
CA GLY A 2 -0.29 12.14 8.78
C GLY A 2 0.87 12.34 7.79
N SER A 3 1.63 13.42 7.90
CA SER A 3 2.57 13.87 6.86
C SER A 3 3.69 12.85 6.57
N LEU A 4 4.18 12.14 7.59
CA LEU A 4 5.17 11.09 7.39
C LEU A 4 4.60 9.90 6.60
N ALA A 5 3.34 9.54 6.84
CA ALA A 5 2.69 8.45 6.12
C ALA A 5 2.44 8.83 4.66
N GLU A 6 2.02 10.07 4.40
CA GLU A 6 1.83 10.60 3.05
C GLU A 6 3.14 10.67 2.27
N ALA A 7 4.22 11.16 2.90
CA ALA A 7 5.55 11.17 2.30
C ALA A 7 6.06 9.75 2.01
N GLY A 8 5.84 8.81 2.95
CA GLY A 8 6.15 7.39 2.76
C GLY A 8 5.35 6.77 1.62
N ALA A 9 4.05 7.07 1.51
CA ALA A 9 3.17 6.53 0.49
C ALA A 9 3.60 6.97 -0.90
N GLY A 10 3.99 8.24 -1.06
CA GLY A 10 4.55 8.75 -2.30
C GLY A 10 5.87 8.07 -2.68
N ARG A 11 6.74 7.77 -1.72
CA ARG A 11 8.00 7.06 -1.97
C ARG A 11 7.78 5.59 -2.33
N LEU A 12 6.86 4.91 -1.63
CA LEU A 12 6.48 3.52 -1.90
C LEU A 12 5.89 3.36 -3.32
N THR A 13 4.97 4.27 -3.69
CA THR A 13 4.36 4.26 -5.02
C THR A 13 5.43 4.41 -6.11
N ARG A 14 6.31 5.42 -6.00
CA ARG A 14 7.40 5.63 -6.96
C ARG A 14 8.36 4.44 -7.04
N PHE A 15 8.65 3.80 -5.91
CA PHE A 15 9.51 2.61 -5.90
C PHE A 15 8.88 1.47 -6.70
N ALA A 16 7.61 1.15 -6.44
CA ALA A 16 6.91 0.09 -7.16
C ALA A 16 6.71 0.42 -8.66
N GLU A 17 6.39 1.67 -8.99
CA GLU A 17 6.36 2.15 -10.39
C GLU A 17 7.72 1.95 -11.09
N GLY A 18 8.83 2.20 -10.37
CA GLY A 18 10.18 1.94 -10.88
C GLY A 18 10.43 0.46 -11.15
N LEU A 19 10.01 -0.44 -10.26
CA LEU A 19 10.12 -1.89 -10.49
C LEU A 19 9.36 -2.30 -11.76
N THR A 20 8.13 -1.80 -11.93
CA THR A 20 7.33 -2.07 -13.14
C THR A 20 7.99 -1.49 -14.40
N ALA A 21 8.56 -0.29 -14.33
CA ALA A 21 9.28 0.34 -15.45
C ALA A 21 10.54 -0.45 -15.86
N ASP A 22 11.19 -1.10 -14.89
CA ASP A 22 12.33 -2.00 -15.12
C ASP A 22 11.92 -3.40 -15.63
N GLY A 23 10.63 -3.62 -15.89
CA GLY A 23 10.09 -4.88 -16.42
C GLY A 23 9.95 -5.98 -15.36
N LEU A 24 10.03 -5.64 -14.07
CA LEU A 24 9.78 -6.59 -12.99
C LEU A 24 8.27 -6.79 -12.77
N PRO A 25 7.86 -7.99 -12.32
CA PRO A 25 6.46 -8.24 -11.98
C PRO A 25 6.00 -7.37 -10.81
N GLU A 26 4.70 -7.05 -10.76
CA GLU A 26 4.10 -6.35 -9.63
C GLU A 26 4.32 -7.15 -8.33
N PRO A 27 4.76 -6.52 -7.24
CA PRO A 27 5.07 -7.22 -6.00
C PRO A 27 3.82 -7.52 -5.15
N ALA A 28 3.94 -8.51 -4.26
CA ALA A 28 3.12 -8.55 -3.05
C ALA A 28 3.74 -7.62 -1.99
N VAL A 29 2.92 -6.75 -1.39
CA VAL A 29 3.38 -5.74 -0.44
C VAL A 29 2.86 -6.08 0.95
N PHE A 30 3.78 -6.24 1.91
CA PHE A 30 3.48 -6.50 3.31
C PHE A 30 3.61 -5.23 4.13
N CYS A 31 2.54 -4.89 4.84
CA CYS A 31 2.36 -3.63 5.54
C CYS A 31 2.11 -3.90 7.02
N HIS A 32 3.12 -3.68 7.85
CA HIS A 32 3.08 -3.98 9.28
C HIS A 32 2.94 -2.72 10.14
N SER A 33 2.13 -2.79 11.20
CA SER A 33 1.96 -1.69 12.15
C SER A 33 1.58 -0.39 11.43
N TYR A 34 2.19 0.75 11.75
CA TYR A 34 1.93 2.03 11.07
C TYR A 34 2.26 2.01 9.57
N GLY A 35 3.05 1.04 9.09
CA GLY A 35 3.24 0.80 7.65
C GLY A 35 1.95 0.47 6.91
N SER A 36 0.94 -0.07 7.59
CA SER A 36 -0.40 -0.25 7.02
C SER A 36 -1.09 1.07 6.66
N VAL A 37 -0.86 2.15 7.41
CA VAL A 37 -1.39 3.48 7.07
C VAL A 37 -0.72 4.01 5.81
N VAL A 38 0.60 3.81 5.68
CA VAL A 38 1.38 4.18 4.48
C VAL A 38 0.84 3.46 3.25
N CYS A 39 0.68 2.14 3.36
CA CYS A 39 0.12 1.31 2.30
C CYS A 39 -1.31 1.68 1.95
N GLY A 40 -2.16 1.98 2.95
CA GLY A 40 -3.54 2.42 2.72
C GLY A 40 -3.64 3.71 1.90
N ILE A 41 -2.79 4.69 2.22
CA ILE A 41 -2.70 5.95 1.45
C ILE A 41 -2.21 5.67 0.02
N ALA A 42 -1.23 4.79 -0.15
CA ALA A 42 -0.65 4.44 -1.45
C ALA A 42 -1.58 3.56 -2.32
N ALA A 43 -2.49 2.80 -1.71
CA ALA A 43 -3.19 1.66 -2.32
C ALA A 43 -3.83 1.94 -3.68
N HIS A 44 -4.42 3.11 -3.86
CA HIS A 44 -5.11 3.52 -5.09
C HIS A 44 -4.18 3.76 -6.30
N ARG A 45 -2.86 3.86 -6.07
CA ARG A 45 -1.83 4.04 -7.12
C ARG A 45 -0.72 3.02 -7.06
N LEU A 46 -0.66 2.20 -6.01
CA LEU A 46 0.42 1.25 -5.79
C LEU A 46 0.29 0.06 -6.76
N PRO A 47 1.24 -0.16 -7.69
CA PRO A 47 1.31 -1.40 -8.45
C PRO A 47 1.65 -2.56 -7.50
N ALA A 48 0.71 -3.48 -7.33
CA ALA A 48 0.83 -4.62 -6.43
C ALA A 48 -0.21 -5.68 -6.77
N THR A 49 0.17 -6.95 -6.67
CA THR A 49 -0.78 -8.07 -6.78
C THR A 49 -1.57 -8.28 -5.49
N ASP A 50 -0.89 -8.09 -4.35
CA ASP A 50 -1.40 -8.37 -3.02
C ASP A 50 -0.97 -7.27 -2.05
N LEU A 51 -1.90 -6.86 -1.20
CA LEU A 51 -1.68 -5.91 -0.11
C LEU A 51 -1.98 -6.63 1.21
N VAL A 52 -0.94 -7.11 1.86
CA VAL A 52 -1.03 -7.90 3.09
C VAL A 52 -0.78 -7.01 4.29
N VAL A 53 -1.70 -7.03 5.24
CA VAL A 53 -1.71 -6.06 6.34
C VAL A 53 -1.71 -6.79 7.68
N LEU A 54 -0.77 -6.40 8.55
CA LEU A 54 -0.45 -7.13 9.78
C LEU A 54 -0.34 -6.16 10.95
N GLY A 55 -1.03 -6.44 12.06
CA GLY A 55 -0.93 -5.63 13.28
C GLY A 55 -1.29 -4.15 13.05
N SER A 56 -2.28 -3.90 12.20
CA SER A 56 -2.63 -2.58 11.69
C SER A 56 -3.41 -1.73 12.70
N PRO A 57 -3.08 -0.45 12.87
CA PRO A 57 -3.98 0.53 13.51
C PRO A 57 -5.05 1.08 12.54
N GLY A 58 -5.12 0.60 11.30
CA GLY A 58 -6.02 1.05 10.23
C GLY A 58 -5.29 1.53 8.96
N MET A 59 -6.07 1.81 7.90
CA MET A 59 -5.54 2.15 6.56
C MET A 59 -6.15 3.42 5.94
N ARG A 60 -6.88 4.22 6.73
CA ARG A 60 -7.64 5.40 6.25
C ARG A 60 -8.69 5.08 5.18
N ALA A 61 -9.27 3.90 5.28
CA ALA A 61 -10.44 3.47 4.53
C ALA A 61 -11.38 2.75 5.51
N ASP A 62 -12.68 2.91 5.29
CA ASP A 62 -13.71 2.26 6.12
C ASP A 62 -13.79 0.75 5.85
N ASP A 63 -13.47 0.35 4.62
CA ASP A 63 -13.42 -1.05 4.18
C ASP A 63 -12.39 -1.24 3.05
N ALA A 64 -12.26 -2.48 2.58
CA ALA A 64 -11.34 -2.82 1.50
C ALA A 64 -11.67 -2.10 0.18
N ALA A 65 -12.95 -1.82 -0.10
CA ALA A 65 -13.36 -1.10 -1.31
C ALA A 65 -12.91 0.37 -1.27
N GLY A 66 -12.90 0.98 -0.07
CA GLY A 66 -12.40 2.34 0.16
C GLY A 66 -10.93 2.55 -0.21
N LEU A 67 -10.12 1.49 -0.26
CA LEU A 67 -8.71 1.54 -0.70
C LEU A 67 -8.56 1.82 -2.20
N ARG A 68 -9.60 1.54 -3.00
CA ARG A 68 -9.62 1.73 -4.46
C ARG A 68 -8.42 1.09 -5.16
N THR A 69 -7.96 -0.05 -4.66
CA THR A 69 -6.85 -0.82 -5.23
C THR A 69 -7.35 -1.97 -6.09
N LYS A 70 -6.51 -2.42 -7.03
CA LYS A 70 -6.72 -3.66 -7.78
C LYS A 70 -6.06 -4.87 -7.10
N ALA A 71 -5.18 -4.63 -6.12
CA ALA A 71 -4.53 -5.68 -5.36
C ALA A 71 -5.54 -6.47 -4.52
N ARG A 72 -5.30 -7.76 -4.32
CA ARG A 72 -6.04 -8.53 -3.32
C ARG A 72 -5.63 -8.07 -1.94
N VAL A 73 -6.59 -7.79 -1.07
CA VAL A 73 -6.34 -7.28 0.27
C VAL A 73 -6.45 -8.42 1.29
N TRP A 74 -5.42 -8.55 2.13
CA TRP A 74 -5.36 -9.52 3.23
C TRP A 74 -5.15 -8.80 4.55
N ALA A 75 -5.83 -9.25 5.61
CA ALA A 75 -5.70 -8.67 6.94
C ALA A 75 -5.58 -9.77 8.00
N ALA A 76 -4.64 -9.60 8.94
CA ALA A 76 -4.43 -10.47 10.10
C ALA A 76 -3.94 -9.70 11.34
#